data_AF-A0A522E9F7-F1
#
_entry.id   AF-A0A522E9F7-F1
#
_cell.length_a   1.000
_cell.length_b   1.000
_cell.length_c   1.000
_cell.angle_alpha   90.00
_cell.angle_beta   90.00
_cell.angle_gamma   90.00
#
_symmetry.space_group_name_H-M   'P 1'
#
loop_
_entity.id
_entity.type
_entity.pdbx_description
1 polymer ?
#
loop_
_entity_poly.entity_id
_entity_poly.type
_entity_poly.pdbx_seq_one_letter_code
_entity_poly.pdbx_strand_id
1 'polypeptide(L)'
;MGMNNLEIRYRGNGETPPLHSIKLRELEKERSEFVDPDILLVLELCITEYPQAGDTVFETFTPEDEFDAGGFYRLIEEGDEIIPTIFISEGHHERMESLLKIRRASVEAAAHLLEIAPDHMTTRLLRQFIITHELGHILDFLNNYLPEHTNSIDAADEMSQHRELSMRTLPVSGVNPTDLAREISSLTSLQQAFTLFPSLSKYPRRDEILSLADLLRIQEEEYRSTPQERYADEFAAQFLKRHAKELQNVFLDQSIQPDKKAV
;
A
#
# COMPACT_ATOMS: atom_id res chain seq x y z
N MET A 1 -4.04 22.67 -9.30
CA MET A 1 -4.34 21.58 -8.35
C MET A 1 -3.45 20.44 -8.75
N GLY A 2 -2.39 20.20 -7.97
CA GLY A 2 -1.35 19.23 -8.29
C GLY A 2 -1.88 17.81 -8.12
N MET A 3 -1.70 16.98 -9.14
CA MET A 3 -2.05 15.57 -9.12
C MET A 3 -0.90 14.80 -8.48
N ASN A 4 -1.18 14.05 -7.41
CA ASN A 4 -0.29 13.02 -6.87
C ASN A 4 -0.24 11.82 -7.83
N ASN A 5 0.41 12.05 -8.98
CA ASN A 5 0.86 10.99 -9.86
C ASN A 5 1.97 10.19 -9.15
N LEU A 6 2.25 8.98 -9.63
CA LEU A 6 3.48 8.27 -9.25
C LEU A 6 4.64 9.25 -9.43
N GLU A 7 5.16 9.74 -8.32
CA GLU A 7 6.11 10.85 -8.36
C GLU A 7 7.47 10.23 -8.66
N ILE A 8 7.78 10.13 -9.96
CA ILE A 8 9.17 10.01 -10.42
C ILE A 8 9.84 11.32 -9.97
N ARG A 9 10.38 11.31 -8.76
CA ARG A 9 11.14 12.43 -8.22
C ARG A 9 12.60 12.20 -8.50
N TYR A 10 13.21 13.19 -9.13
CA TYR A 10 14.65 13.39 -9.01
C TYR A 10 14.96 13.68 -7.54
N ARG A 11 15.95 12.98 -6.96
CA ARG A 11 16.53 13.35 -5.65
C ARG A 11 17.15 14.74 -5.75
N GLY A 12 16.37 15.77 -5.44
CA GLY A 12 16.83 17.15 -5.38
C GLY A 12 17.60 17.41 -4.09
N ASN A 13 18.60 18.30 -4.15
CA ASN A 13 19.35 18.79 -2.99
C ASN A 13 18.43 19.60 -2.06
N GLY A 14 17.65 18.96 -1.19
CA GLY A 14 16.78 19.66 -0.24
C GLY A 14 15.79 18.81 0.56
N GLU A 15 15.64 17.51 0.27
CA GLU A 15 14.81 16.61 1.08
C GLU A 15 15.55 16.23 2.38
N THR A 16 14.80 16.13 3.49
CA THR A 16 15.33 15.59 4.74
C THR A 16 15.87 14.19 4.45
N PRO A 17 17.16 13.89 4.74
CA PRO A 17 17.70 12.58 4.44
C PRO A 17 16.93 11.51 5.21
N PRO A 18 16.67 10.34 4.59
CA PRO A 18 16.04 9.22 5.27
C PRO A 18 16.89 8.82 6.48
N LEU A 19 16.22 8.39 7.56
CA LEU A 19 16.92 7.95 8.77
C LEU A 19 17.76 6.71 8.52
N HIS A 20 17.22 5.80 7.72
CA HIS A 20 17.91 4.62 7.21
C HIS A 20 17.60 4.47 5.72
N SER A 21 18.61 4.15 4.91
CA SER A 21 18.47 3.85 3.49
C SER A 21 19.40 2.70 3.16
N ILE A 22 18.84 1.58 2.72
CA ILE A 22 19.59 0.35 2.49
C ILE A 22 19.10 -0.37 1.23
N LYS A 23 20.02 -0.93 0.45
CA LYS A 23 19.63 -1.91 -0.58
C LYS A 23 19.28 -3.24 0.09
N LEU A 24 18.15 -3.83 -0.28
CA LEU A 24 17.64 -5.06 0.31
C LEU A 24 18.70 -6.18 0.37
N ARG A 25 19.52 -6.37 -0.67
CA ARG A 25 20.63 -7.37 -0.65
C ARG A 25 21.74 -7.12 0.38
N GLU A 26 21.77 -5.94 0.99
CA GLU A 26 22.77 -5.54 1.99
C GLU A 26 22.26 -5.66 3.42
N LEU A 27 21.00 -6.06 3.62
CA LEU A 27 20.36 -6.21 4.94
C LEU A 27 21.16 -7.04 5.94
N GLU A 28 21.80 -8.13 5.48
CA GLU A 28 22.62 -8.96 6.38
C GLU A 28 23.78 -8.18 7.02
N LYS A 29 24.33 -7.19 6.31
CA LYS A 29 25.49 -6.40 6.77
C LYS A 29 25.07 -5.30 7.74
N GLU A 30 23.88 -4.73 7.54
CA GLU A 30 23.37 -3.58 8.32
C GLU A 30 22.33 -3.99 9.36
N ARG A 31 22.18 -5.30 9.59
CA ARG A 31 21.22 -5.87 10.54
C ARG A 31 21.24 -5.20 11.92
N SER A 32 22.42 -4.80 12.39
CA SER A 32 22.60 -4.15 13.69
C SER A 32 22.03 -2.73 13.76
N GLU A 33 21.76 -2.11 12.62
CA GLU A 33 21.25 -0.73 12.52
C GLU A 33 19.72 -0.69 12.45
N PHE A 34 19.08 -1.82 12.14
CA PHE A 34 17.62 -1.92 12.12
C PHE A 34 17.02 -1.98 13.52
N VAL A 35 16.07 -1.09 13.77
CA VAL A 35 15.38 -0.99 15.07
C VAL A 35 14.16 -1.92 15.15
N ASP A 36 13.58 -2.33 14.01
CA ASP A 36 12.39 -3.19 13.97
C ASP A 36 12.70 -4.61 13.47
N PRO A 37 12.73 -5.63 14.37
CA PRO A 37 12.99 -7.01 13.98
C PRO A 37 11.86 -7.63 13.15
N ASP A 38 10.61 -7.17 13.28
CA ASP A 38 9.50 -7.71 12.50
C ASP A 38 9.58 -7.26 11.04
N ILE A 39 9.97 -6.00 10.79
CA ILE A 39 10.21 -5.49 9.43
C ILE A 39 11.35 -6.26 8.78
N LEU A 40 12.48 -6.34 9.49
CA LEU A 40 13.66 -7.01 9.00
C LEU A 40 13.34 -8.45 8.57
N LEU A 41 12.59 -9.19 9.37
CA LEU A 41 12.21 -10.57 9.04
C LEU A 41 11.34 -10.64 7.77
N VAL A 42 10.38 -9.72 7.59
CA VAL A 42 9.59 -9.64 6.35
C VAL A 42 10.49 -9.42 5.13
N LEU A 43 11.45 -8.49 5.23
CA LEU A 43 12.37 -8.19 4.14
C LEU A 43 13.32 -9.37 3.84
N GLU A 44 13.88 -10.01 4.86
CA GLU A 44 14.75 -11.19 4.74
C GLU A 44 14.02 -12.34 4.02
N LEU A 45 12.77 -12.63 4.42
CA LEU A 45 11.94 -13.65 3.77
C LEU A 45 11.61 -13.28 2.32
N CYS A 46 11.31 -12.00 2.06
CA CYS A 46 10.99 -11.51 0.72
C CYS A 46 12.17 -11.71 -0.23
N ILE A 47 13.39 -11.33 0.14
CA ILE A 47 14.58 -11.46 -0.72
C ILE A 47 14.97 -12.92 -0.93
N THR A 48 14.77 -13.75 0.11
CA THR A 48 15.00 -15.20 -0.02
C THR A 48 14.08 -15.82 -1.07
N GLU A 49 12.81 -15.40 -1.11
CA GLU A 49 11.84 -15.92 -2.06
C GLU A 49 11.90 -15.22 -3.44
N TYR A 50 12.21 -13.93 -3.47
CA TYR A 50 12.25 -13.08 -4.65
C TYR A 50 13.62 -12.36 -4.75
N PRO A 51 14.68 -13.06 -5.18
CA PRO A 51 16.03 -12.49 -5.22
C PRO A 51 16.15 -11.23 -6.08
N GLN A 52 15.28 -11.05 -7.07
CA GLN A 52 15.22 -9.85 -7.92
C GLN A 52 14.85 -8.58 -7.14
N ALA A 53 14.15 -8.69 -6.01
CA ALA A 53 13.89 -7.56 -5.12
C ALA A 53 15.17 -7.08 -4.39
N GLY A 54 16.29 -7.81 -4.50
CA GLY A 54 17.53 -7.44 -3.82
C GLY A 54 18.13 -6.09 -4.22
N ASP A 55 17.73 -5.52 -5.37
CA ASP A 55 18.13 -4.16 -5.80
C ASP A 55 17.18 -3.06 -5.31
N THR A 56 16.07 -3.41 -4.68
CA THR A 56 15.14 -2.47 -4.06
C THR A 56 15.81 -1.75 -2.90
N VAL A 57 15.59 -0.44 -2.78
CA VAL A 57 16.01 0.36 -1.64
C VAL A 57 14.87 0.38 -0.61
N PHE A 58 15.22 0.20 0.65
CA PHE A 58 14.32 0.37 1.78
C PHE A 58 14.72 1.63 2.53
N GLU A 59 13.75 2.51 2.75
CA GLU A 59 13.93 3.74 3.52
C GLU A 59 12.92 3.85 4.66
N THR A 60 13.36 4.38 5.79
CA THR A 60 12.46 4.78 6.86
C THR A 60 12.26 6.29 6.88
N PHE A 61 11.05 6.71 7.25
CA PHE A 61 10.71 8.12 7.38
C PHE A 61 10.00 8.42 8.69
N THR A 62 10.15 9.66 9.15
CA THR A 62 9.49 10.15 10.36
C THR A 62 8.02 10.49 10.11
N PRO A 63 7.12 10.16 11.04
CA PRO A 63 5.69 10.40 10.90
C PRO A 63 5.25 11.85 10.63
N GLU A 64 6.07 12.84 10.99
CA GLU A 64 5.74 14.25 10.85
C GLU A 64 5.58 14.70 9.38
N ASP A 65 6.12 13.91 8.44
CA ASP A 65 6.17 14.25 7.02
C ASP A 65 4.97 13.76 6.20
N GLU A 66 4.29 12.69 6.63
CA GLU A 66 3.10 12.16 5.95
C GLU A 66 2.12 11.58 6.98
N PHE A 67 0.98 12.22 7.20
CA PHE A 67 0.07 11.96 8.33
C PHE A 67 -0.72 10.63 8.23
N ASP A 68 -0.82 10.02 7.04
CA ASP A 68 -1.91 9.05 6.76
C ASP A 68 -1.48 7.68 6.18
N ALA A 69 -0.20 7.46 5.87
CA ALA A 69 0.29 6.23 5.23
C ALA A 69 1.16 5.38 6.18
N GLY A 70 0.97 4.05 6.23
CA GLY A 70 1.90 3.18 6.98
C GLY A 70 3.21 2.92 6.22
N GLY A 71 3.17 3.08 4.91
CA GLY A 71 4.28 3.02 3.97
C GLY A 71 3.78 3.40 2.58
N PHE A 72 4.71 3.52 1.64
CA PHE A 72 4.45 3.72 0.22
C PHE A 72 5.66 3.25 -0.60
N TYR A 73 5.46 2.95 -1.88
CA TYR A 73 6.54 2.69 -2.82
C TYR A 73 6.78 3.88 -3.77
N ARG A 74 8.00 3.98 -4.31
CA ARG A 74 8.34 4.86 -5.44
C ARG A 74 9.30 4.17 -6.40
N LEU A 75 9.28 4.63 -7.64
CA LEU A 75 10.25 4.29 -8.68
C LEU A 75 11.10 5.54 -8.91
N ILE A 76 12.32 5.56 -8.35
CA ILE A 76 13.18 6.75 -8.35
C ILE A 76 14.10 6.71 -9.57
N GLU A 77 14.12 7.77 -10.37
CA GLU A 77 15.06 7.87 -11.49
C GLU A 77 16.44 8.35 -10.99
N GLU A 78 17.46 7.52 -11.21
CA GLU A 78 18.87 7.86 -10.94
C GLU A 78 19.70 7.65 -12.22
N GLY A 79 19.89 8.72 -12.98
CA GLY A 79 20.56 8.64 -14.28
C GLY A 79 19.64 8.01 -15.33
N ASP A 80 20.09 6.91 -15.95
CA ASP A 80 19.33 6.19 -16.98
C ASP A 80 18.61 4.94 -16.40
N GLU A 81 18.53 4.82 -15.07
CA GLU A 81 17.97 3.67 -14.37
C GLU A 81 16.87 4.07 -13.38
N ILE A 82 15.92 3.17 -13.17
CA ILE A 82 14.92 3.27 -12.10
C ILE A 82 15.36 2.43 -10.92
N ILE A 83 15.37 3.04 -9.73
CA ILE A 83 15.64 2.42 -8.45
C ILE A 83 14.30 2.22 -7.72
N PRO A 84 13.78 0.98 -7.66
CA PRO A 84 12.56 0.69 -6.90
C PRO A 84 12.85 0.91 -5.41
N THR A 85 12.01 1.70 -4.75
CA THR A 85 12.23 2.11 -3.36
C THR A 85 10.94 1.96 -2.56
N ILE A 86 11.02 1.37 -1.37
CA ILE A 86 9.91 1.33 -0.40
C ILE A 86 10.24 2.22 0.79
N PHE A 87 9.24 2.96 1.24
CA PHE A 87 9.30 3.89 2.35
C PHE A 87 8.36 3.42 3.44
N ILE A 88 8.86 3.16 4.64
CA ILE A 88 8.05 2.68 5.75
C ILE A 88 8.14 3.66 6.92
N SER A 89 7.00 4.02 7.50
CA SER A 89 6.97 4.92 8.65
C SER A 89 7.66 4.29 9.85
N GLU A 90 8.46 5.07 10.56
CA GLU A 90 8.89 4.74 11.92
C GLU A 90 7.75 4.90 12.92
N GLY A 91 7.85 4.25 14.09
CA GLY A 91 6.83 4.31 15.15
C GLY A 91 5.84 3.14 15.12
N HIS A 92 5.92 2.28 16.14
CA HIS A 92 5.38 0.91 16.06
C HIS A 92 3.88 0.76 16.37
N HIS A 93 3.35 1.49 17.35
CA HIS A 93 2.05 1.15 17.93
C HIS A 93 0.98 2.22 17.73
N GLU A 94 1.18 3.43 18.26
CA GLU A 94 0.15 4.49 18.27
C GLU A 94 -0.34 4.87 16.85
N ARG A 95 0.59 4.91 15.88
CA ARG A 95 0.26 5.19 14.47
C ARG A 95 -0.57 4.07 13.85
N MET A 96 -0.17 2.81 14.05
CA MET A 96 -0.91 1.67 13.54
C MET A 96 -2.29 1.55 14.20
N GLU A 97 -2.42 1.91 15.48
CA GLU A 97 -3.73 2.01 16.14
C GLU A 97 -4.61 3.10 15.52
N SER A 98 -4.04 4.24 15.13
CA SER A 98 -4.76 5.28 14.39
C SER A 98 -5.22 4.77 13.03
N LEU A 99 -4.32 4.12 12.27
CA LEU A 99 -4.65 3.52 10.97
C LEU A 99 -5.78 2.49 11.07
N LEU A 100 -5.77 1.63 12.10
CA LEU A 100 -6.86 0.68 12.36
C LEU A 100 -8.22 1.35 12.50
N LYS A 101 -8.26 2.60 12.99
CA LYS A 101 -9.49 3.38 13.21
C LYS A 101 -9.89 4.18 11.97
N ILE A 102 -8.93 4.89 11.35
CA ILE A 102 -9.22 5.84 10.27
C ILE A 102 -9.35 5.16 8.90
N ARG A 103 -8.70 4.01 8.69
CA ARG A 103 -8.73 3.21 7.44
C ARG A 103 -9.54 1.93 7.59
N ARG A 104 -10.68 2.00 8.27
CA ARG A 104 -11.46 0.81 8.65
C ARG A 104 -11.82 -0.09 7.45
N ALA A 105 -12.23 0.49 6.32
CA ALA A 105 -12.61 -0.30 5.14
C ALA A 105 -11.39 -1.02 4.53
N SER A 106 -10.26 -0.34 4.42
CA SER A 106 -8.99 -0.95 4.00
C SER A 106 -8.52 -2.08 4.94
N VAL A 107 -8.69 -1.91 6.25
CA VAL A 107 -8.38 -2.93 7.26
C VAL A 107 -9.30 -4.14 7.15
N GLU A 108 -10.60 -3.92 6.96
CA GLU A 108 -11.59 -4.99 6.75
C GLU A 108 -11.30 -5.77 5.46
N ALA A 109 -10.89 -5.08 4.38
CA ALA A 109 -10.48 -5.72 3.14
C ALA A 109 -9.23 -6.60 3.31
N ALA A 110 -8.18 -6.08 3.96
CA ALA A 110 -6.98 -6.85 4.27
C ALA A 110 -7.28 -8.06 5.17
N ALA A 111 -8.14 -7.90 6.19
CA ALA A 111 -8.57 -8.99 7.06
C ALA A 111 -9.32 -10.09 6.29
N HIS A 112 -10.18 -9.70 5.35
CA HIS A 112 -10.89 -10.64 4.49
C HIS A 112 -9.91 -11.42 3.60
N LEU A 113 -8.94 -10.76 2.96
CA LEU A 113 -7.91 -11.44 2.16
C LEU A 113 -7.07 -12.41 2.99
N LEU A 114 -6.79 -12.06 4.25
CA LEU A 114 -6.10 -12.91 5.22
C LEU A 114 -7.00 -13.98 5.86
N GLU A 115 -8.29 -14.00 5.52
CA GLU A 115 -9.29 -14.93 6.06
C GLU A 115 -9.41 -14.88 7.59
N ILE A 116 -9.29 -13.68 8.15
CA ILE A 116 -9.48 -13.41 9.59
C ILE A 116 -10.63 -12.44 9.81
N ALA A 117 -11.17 -12.45 11.03
CA ALA A 117 -12.10 -11.42 11.45
C ALA A 117 -11.37 -10.06 11.56
N PRO A 118 -12.03 -8.92 11.21
CA PRO A 118 -11.38 -7.61 11.26
C PRO A 118 -10.80 -7.23 12.63
N ASP A 119 -11.42 -7.68 13.73
CA ASP A 119 -10.95 -7.48 15.10
C ASP A 119 -9.72 -8.31 15.47
N HIS A 120 -9.32 -9.27 14.62
CA HIS A 120 -8.05 -9.99 14.73
C HIS A 120 -6.90 -9.31 13.96
N MET A 121 -7.15 -8.21 13.23
CA MET A 121 -6.10 -7.43 12.59
C MET A 121 -5.33 -6.62 13.65
N THR A 122 -4.22 -7.19 14.15
CA THR A 122 -3.33 -6.51 15.10
C THR A 122 -2.51 -5.41 14.40
N THR A 123 -1.97 -4.46 15.16
CA THR A 123 -1.05 -3.43 14.62
C THR A 123 0.16 -4.05 13.93
N ARG A 124 0.69 -5.16 14.48
CA ARG A 124 1.82 -5.89 13.91
C ARG A 124 1.44 -6.50 12.56
N LEU A 125 0.32 -7.21 12.50
CA LEU A 125 -0.15 -7.84 11.26
C LEU A 125 -0.48 -6.81 10.19
N LEU A 126 -1.13 -5.71 10.55
CA LEU A 126 -1.39 -4.60 9.63
C LEU A 126 -0.08 -4.02 9.08
N ARG A 127 0.92 -3.81 9.93
CA ARG A 127 2.22 -3.30 9.50
C ARG A 127 2.92 -4.26 8.52
N GLN A 128 2.93 -5.54 8.84
CA GLN A 128 3.46 -6.57 7.95
C GLN A 128 2.71 -6.57 6.61
N PHE A 129 1.37 -6.48 6.63
CA PHE A 129 0.56 -6.38 5.42
C PHE A 129 0.96 -5.17 4.56
N ILE A 130 1.07 -3.98 5.16
CA ILE A 130 1.47 -2.75 4.45
C ILE A 130 2.84 -2.93 3.80
N ILE A 131 3.86 -3.42 4.52
CA ILE A 131 5.20 -3.63 3.96
C ILE A 131 5.16 -4.61 2.79
N THR A 132 4.45 -5.73 2.95
CA THR A 132 4.32 -6.72 1.89
C THR A 132 3.51 -6.20 0.70
N HIS A 133 2.54 -5.32 0.93
CA HIS A 133 1.77 -4.67 -0.13
C HIS A 133 2.67 -3.74 -0.96
N GLU A 134 3.49 -2.90 -0.32
CA GLU A 134 4.45 -2.05 -1.04
C GLU A 134 5.47 -2.88 -1.83
N LEU A 135 5.96 -3.98 -1.26
CA LEU A 135 6.80 -4.95 -1.97
C LEU A 135 6.07 -5.60 -3.16
N GLY A 136 4.76 -5.81 -3.04
CA GLY A 136 3.91 -6.28 -4.12
C GLY A 136 3.95 -5.35 -5.33
N HIS A 137 3.85 -4.03 -5.14
CA HIS A 137 4.00 -3.07 -6.24
C HIS A 137 5.38 -3.11 -6.90
N ILE A 138 6.44 -3.23 -6.09
CA ILE A 138 7.81 -3.37 -6.61
C ILE A 138 7.96 -4.64 -7.44
N LEU A 139 7.42 -5.76 -6.95
CA LEU A 139 7.47 -7.03 -7.68
C LEU A 139 6.58 -7.02 -8.92
N ASP A 140 5.48 -6.27 -8.94
CA ASP A 140 4.69 -6.03 -10.16
C ASP A 140 5.55 -5.35 -11.23
N PHE A 141 6.23 -4.25 -10.86
CA PHE A 141 7.17 -3.56 -11.74
C PHE A 141 8.26 -4.51 -12.27
N LEU A 142 8.96 -5.22 -11.37
CA LEU A 142 10.08 -6.07 -11.72
C LEU A 142 9.69 -7.28 -12.58
N ASN A 143 8.50 -7.85 -12.36
CA ASN A 143 8.09 -9.10 -13.02
C ASN A 143 7.22 -8.88 -14.26
N ASN A 144 6.44 -7.79 -14.31
CA ASN A 144 5.41 -7.60 -15.34
C ASN A 144 5.67 -6.40 -16.25
N TYR A 145 6.42 -5.38 -15.80
CA TYR A 145 6.69 -4.18 -16.60
C TYR A 145 8.12 -4.16 -17.13
N LEU A 146 9.10 -4.31 -16.26
CA LEU A 146 10.51 -4.22 -16.62
C LEU A 146 10.94 -5.21 -17.72
N PRO A 147 10.51 -6.49 -17.73
CA PRO A 147 10.93 -7.43 -18.77
C PRO A 147 10.39 -7.13 -20.18
N GLU A 148 9.32 -6.34 -20.28
CA GLU A 148 8.68 -5.98 -21.56
C GLU A 148 9.32 -4.76 -22.22
N HIS A 149 10.29 -4.13 -21.56
CA HIS A 149 10.92 -2.88 -22.00
C HIS A 149 12.44 -3.02 -22.13
N THR A 150 13.04 -2.19 -22.99
CA THR A 150 14.49 -2.19 -23.20
C THR A 150 15.25 -1.42 -22.13
N ASN A 151 14.57 -0.54 -21.42
CA ASN A 151 15.09 0.26 -20.32
C ASN A 151 14.02 0.40 -19.23
N SER A 152 14.46 0.69 -18.01
CA SER A 152 13.58 0.74 -16.85
C SER A 152 12.70 1.99 -16.79
N ILE A 153 13.08 3.08 -17.48
CA ILE A 153 12.30 4.33 -17.49
C ILE A 153 11.00 4.11 -18.25
N ASP A 154 11.06 3.54 -19.45
CA ASP A 154 9.85 3.24 -20.24
C ASP A 154 8.89 2.30 -19.48
N ALA A 155 9.43 1.31 -18.78
CA ALA A 155 8.63 0.42 -17.93
C ALA A 155 7.93 1.15 -16.78
N ALA A 156 8.63 2.09 -16.13
CA ALA A 156 8.05 2.88 -15.04
C ALA A 156 7.00 3.86 -15.56
N ASP A 157 7.22 4.45 -16.73
CA ASP A 157 6.26 5.30 -17.43
C ASP A 157 4.98 4.55 -17.80
N GLU A 158 5.09 3.32 -18.32
CA GLU A 158 3.92 2.49 -18.62
C GLU A 158 3.14 2.15 -17.34
N MET A 159 3.83 1.71 -16.28
CA MET A 159 3.19 1.44 -14.99
C MET A 159 2.46 2.68 -14.43
N SER A 160 3.10 3.84 -14.56
CA SER A 160 2.52 5.14 -14.16
C SER A 160 1.26 5.48 -14.97
N GLN A 161 1.30 5.28 -16.29
CA GLN A 161 0.13 5.48 -17.17
C GLN A 161 -1.02 4.54 -16.81
N HIS A 162 -0.74 3.26 -16.57
CA HIS A 162 -1.76 2.31 -16.12
C HIS A 162 -2.37 2.74 -14.78
N ARG A 163 -1.55 3.21 -13.83
CA ARG A 163 -2.05 3.73 -12.55
C ARG A 163 -2.95 4.94 -12.77
N GLU A 164 -2.54 5.90 -13.60
CA GLU A 164 -3.33 7.09 -13.90
C GLU A 164 -4.70 6.73 -14.52
N LEU A 165 -4.73 5.75 -15.43
CA LEU A 165 -5.98 5.26 -16.01
C LEU A 165 -6.90 4.65 -14.94
N SER A 166 -6.36 3.82 -14.04
CA SER A 166 -7.10 3.28 -12.89
C SER A 166 -7.61 4.39 -11.95
N MET A 167 -6.79 5.40 -11.66
CA MET A 167 -7.17 6.53 -10.81
C MET A 167 -8.35 7.33 -11.39
N ARG A 168 -8.44 7.44 -12.71
CA ARG A 168 -9.52 8.17 -13.38
C ARG A 168 -10.88 7.46 -13.27
N THR A 169 -10.91 6.15 -13.01
CA THR A 169 -12.17 5.39 -12.87
C THR A 169 -12.80 5.46 -11.48
N LEU A 170 -12.10 6.03 -10.51
CA LEU A 170 -12.57 6.14 -9.13
C LEU A 170 -13.78 7.10 -8.99
N PRO A 171 -14.59 6.96 -7.92
CA PRO A 171 -15.74 7.84 -7.66
C PRO A 171 -15.35 9.34 -7.69
N VAL A 172 -14.32 9.70 -6.93
CA VAL A 172 -13.60 10.96 -7.08
C VAL A 172 -12.41 10.70 -8.00
N SER A 173 -12.59 11.03 -9.29
CA SER A 173 -11.64 10.73 -10.36
C SER A 173 -10.30 11.40 -10.10
N GLY A 174 -9.21 10.62 -10.18
CA GLY A 174 -7.84 11.10 -10.02
C GLY A 174 -7.39 11.32 -8.57
N VAL A 175 -8.23 10.99 -7.57
CA VAL A 175 -7.94 11.24 -6.15
C VAL A 175 -7.82 9.91 -5.42
N ASN A 176 -6.70 9.64 -4.73
CA ASN A 176 -6.57 8.42 -3.93
C ASN A 176 -7.34 8.56 -2.60
N PRO A 177 -7.63 7.46 -1.89
CA PRO A 177 -8.37 7.54 -0.63
C PRO A 177 -7.70 8.38 0.46
N THR A 178 -6.37 8.52 0.41
CA THR A 178 -5.63 9.35 1.37
C THR A 178 -5.86 10.82 1.16
N ASP A 179 -5.68 11.28 -0.07
CA ASP A 179 -5.94 12.66 -0.44
C ASP A 179 -7.43 13.00 -0.28
N LEU A 180 -8.32 12.08 -0.63
CA LEU A 180 -9.76 12.29 -0.42
C LEU A 180 -10.09 12.47 1.06
N ALA A 181 -9.56 11.63 1.95
CA ALA A 181 -9.79 11.74 3.40
C ALA A 181 -9.35 13.12 3.92
N ARG A 182 -8.20 13.62 3.46
CA ARG A 182 -7.70 14.96 3.79
C ARG A 182 -8.62 16.04 3.27
N GLU A 183 -9.02 15.98 2.00
CA GLU A 183 -9.88 16.99 1.40
C GLU A 183 -11.26 17.06 2.07
N ILE A 184 -11.86 15.92 2.38
CA ILE A 184 -13.21 15.88 2.99
C ILE A 184 -13.20 16.14 4.49
N SER A 185 -12.04 16.10 5.17
CA SER A 185 -11.93 16.31 6.62
C SER A 185 -12.44 17.69 7.08
N SER A 186 -12.38 18.69 6.18
CA SER A 186 -12.86 20.05 6.43
C SER A 186 -14.35 20.24 6.10
N LEU A 187 -14.98 19.26 5.43
CA LEU A 187 -16.35 19.35 4.97
C LEU A 187 -17.33 18.96 6.08
N THR A 188 -18.46 19.66 6.14
CA THR A 188 -19.50 19.41 7.15
C THR A 188 -20.70 18.64 6.59
N SER A 189 -20.76 18.43 5.28
CA SER A 189 -21.87 17.72 4.64
C SER A 189 -21.49 17.10 3.30
N LEU A 190 -22.20 16.03 2.93
CA LEU A 190 -22.05 15.38 1.62
C LEU A 190 -22.40 16.32 0.45
N GLN A 191 -23.30 17.28 0.66
CA GLN A 191 -23.64 18.27 -0.37
C GLN A 191 -22.45 19.13 -0.78
N GLN A 192 -21.58 19.49 0.16
CA GLN A 192 -20.33 20.21 -0.15
C GLN A 192 -19.39 19.34 -0.97
N ALA A 193 -19.29 18.04 -0.68
CA ALA A 193 -18.49 17.11 -1.47
C ALA A 193 -19.01 16.99 -2.92
N PHE A 194 -20.33 16.92 -3.14
CA PHE A 194 -20.90 16.94 -4.50
C PHE A 194 -20.60 18.24 -5.27
N THR A 195 -20.46 19.37 -4.57
CA THR A 195 -20.05 20.64 -5.20
C THR A 195 -18.56 20.65 -5.52
N LEU A 196 -17.73 20.11 -4.62
CA LEU A 196 -16.27 20.05 -4.80
C LEU A 196 -15.86 19.03 -5.88
N PHE A 197 -16.59 17.91 -5.98
CA PHE A 197 -16.31 16.81 -6.90
C PHE A 197 -17.48 16.55 -7.86
N PRO A 198 -17.55 17.29 -8.98
CA PRO A 198 -18.62 17.11 -9.96
C PRO A 198 -18.71 15.70 -10.56
N SER A 199 -17.62 14.92 -10.56
CA SER A 199 -17.59 13.53 -11.04
C SER A 199 -18.62 12.65 -10.33
N LEU A 200 -18.85 12.88 -9.03
CA LEU A 200 -19.77 12.11 -8.21
C LEU A 200 -21.23 12.17 -8.70
N SER A 201 -21.60 13.23 -9.43
CA SER A 201 -22.95 13.36 -9.99
C SER A 201 -23.27 12.30 -11.06
N LYS A 202 -22.23 11.75 -11.71
CA LYS A 202 -22.32 10.75 -12.79
C LYS A 202 -21.85 9.36 -12.36
N TYR A 203 -21.44 9.20 -11.10
CA TYR A 203 -20.92 7.93 -10.61
C TYR A 203 -22.06 6.88 -10.52
N PRO A 204 -21.89 5.66 -11.07
CA PRO A 204 -22.98 4.68 -11.17
C PRO A 204 -23.59 4.26 -9.83
N ARG A 205 -22.78 4.18 -8.77
CA ARG A 205 -23.20 3.81 -7.41
C ARG A 205 -23.46 5.03 -6.53
N ARG A 206 -23.79 6.19 -7.11
CA ARG A 206 -24.04 7.43 -6.37
C ARG A 206 -25.07 7.25 -5.25
N ASP A 207 -26.12 6.46 -5.48
CA ASP A 207 -27.19 6.26 -4.50
C ASP A 207 -26.73 5.51 -3.24
N GLU A 208 -25.56 4.88 -3.27
CA GLU A 208 -24.93 4.25 -2.10
C GLU A 208 -24.13 5.25 -1.24
N ILE A 209 -23.88 6.46 -1.73
CA ILE A 209 -23.11 7.50 -1.03
C ILE A 209 -24.10 8.35 -0.22
N LEU A 210 -24.33 7.97 1.05
CA LEU A 210 -25.28 8.66 1.95
C LEU A 210 -24.60 9.60 2.94
N SER A 211 -23.29 9.47 3.11
CA SER A 211 -22.48 10.27 4.03
C SER A 211 -21.05 10.48 3.49
N LEU A 212 -20.27 11.36 4.12
CA LEU A 212 -18.83 11.51 3.81
C LEU A 212 -18.05 10.22 4.11
N ALA A 213 -18.48 9.45 5.12
CA ALA A 213 -17.89 8.17 5.45
C ALA A 213 -18.17 7.12 4.35
N ASP A 214 -19.38 7.10 3.78
CA ASP A 214 -19.70 6.23 2.64
C ASP A 214 -18.90 6.61 1.39
N LEU A 215 -18.72 7.90 1.15
CA LEU A 215 -17.88 8.38 0.05
C LEU A 215 -16.44 7.85 0.17
N LEU A 216 -15.83 8.00 1.36
CA LEU A 216 -14.48 7.49 1.59
C LEU A 216 -14.42 5.96 1.51
N ARG A 217 -15.38 5.25 2.10
CA ARG A 217 -15.46 3.78 2.03
C ARG A 217 -15.53 3.29 0.58
N ILE A 218 -16.42 3.84 -0.23
CA ILE A 218 -16.58 3.44 -1.64
C ILE A 218 -15.33 3.82 -2.44
N GLN A 219 -14.69 4.96 -2.15
CA GLN A 219 -13.41 5.30 -2.75
C GLN A 219 -12.33 4.26 -2.43
N GLU A 220 -12.21 3.83 -1.17
CA GLU A 220 -11.26 2.79 -0.74
C GLU A 220 -11.54 1.44 -1.42
N GLU A 221 -12.81 1.02 -1.47
CA GLU A 221 -13.22 -0.23 -2.13
C GLU A 221 -12.86 -0.24 -3.62
N GLU A 222 -13.21 0.83 -4.35
CA GLU A 222 -12.95 0.92 -5.79
C GLU A 222 -11.45 1.07 -6.07
N TYR A 223 -10.71 1.83 -5.24
CA TYR A 223 -9.26 1.97 -5.35
C TYR A 223 -8.55 0.62 -5.22
N ARG A 224 -8.88 -0.16 -4.19
CA ARG A 224 -8.29 -1.49 -3.97
C ARG A 224 -8.69 -2.52 -5.02
N SER A 225 -9.82 -2.30 -5.70
CA SER A 225 -10.25 -3.16 -6.81
C SER A 225 -9.49 -2.93 -8.11
N THR A 226 -8.69 -1.85 -8.20
CA THR A 226 -7.86 -1.59 -9.38
C THR A 226 -6.82 -2.70 -9.57
N PRO A 227 -6.41 -3.00 -10.83
CA PRO A 227 -5.49 -4.11 -11.08
C PRO A 227 -4.19 -4.06 -10.28
N GLN A 228 -3.60 -2.87 -10.12
CA GLN A 228 -2.33 -2.66 -9.44
C GLN A 228 -2.45 -2.88 -7.93
N GLU A 229 -3.47 -2.31 -7.31
CA GLU A 229 -3.73 -2.46 -5.87
C GLU A 229 -4.12 -3.90 -5.54
N ARG A 230 -4.96 -4.53 -6.38
CA ARG A 230 -5.33 -5.94 -6.22
C ARG A 230 -4.12 -6.86 -6.30
N TYR A 231 -3.19 -6.61 -7.23
CA TYR A 231 -1.96 -7.39 -7.32
C TYR A 231 -1.15 -7.31 -6.02
N ALA A 232 -0.93 -6.09 -5.51
CA ALA A 232 -0.20 -5.85 -4.27
C ALA A 232 -0.88 -6.50 -3.05
N ASP A 233 -2.20 -6.38 -2.96
CA ASP A 233 -3.02 -6.98 -1.90
C ASP A 233 -3.01 -8.51 -1.92
N GLU A 234 -3.16 -9.12 -3.09
CA GLU A 234 -3.11 -10.57 -3.25
C GLU A 234 -1.72 -11.11 -2.95
N PHE A 235 -0.67 -10.43 -3.43
CA PHE A 235 0.71 -10.75 -3.10
C PHE A 235 0.94 -10.72 -1.59
N ALA A 236 0.56 -9.62 -0.92
CA ALA A 236 0.71 -9.45 0.53
C ALA A 236 0.01 -10.58 1.29
N ALA A 237 -1.25 -10.85 0.96
CA ALA A 237 -2.02 -11.88 1.63
C ALA A 237 -1.42 -13.28 1.45
N GLN A 238 -0.99 -13.64 0.22
CA GLN A 238 -0.38 -14.93 -0.06
C GLN A 238 0.98 -15.08 0.62
N PHE A 239 1.81 -14.05 0.59
CA PHE A 239 3.11 -14.03 1.24
C PHE A 239 2.98 -14.24 2.75
N LEU A 240 2.10 -13.47 3.41
CA LEU A 240 1.89 -13.57 4.85
C LEU A 240 1.32 -14.93 5.25
N LYS A 241 0.38 -15.50 4.50
CA LYS A 241 -0.15 -16.85 4.75
C LYS A 241 0.93 -17.92 4.61
N ARG A 242 1.81 -17.81 3.61
CA ARG A 242 2.90 -18.76 3.36
C ARG A 242 3.94 -18.74 4.49
N HIS A 243 4.29 -17.56 4.98
CA HIS A 243 5.29 -17.33 6.03
C HIS A 243 4.68 -17.10 7.42
N ALA A 244 3.46 -17.58 7.64
CA ALA A 244 2.71 -17.32 8.86
C ALA A 244 3.46 -17.76 10.12
N LYS A 245 4.17 -18.90 10.04
CA LYS A 245 4.89 -19.47 11.17
C LYS A 245 6.11 -18.65 11.54
N GLU A 246 6.88 -18.24 10.55
CA GLU A 246 8.09 -17.43 10.67
C GLU A 246 7.73 -16.06 11.23
N LEU A 247 6.67 -15.43 10.69
CA LEU A 247 6.16 -14.13 11.09
C LEU A 247 5.29 -14.15 12.36
N GLN A 248 5.13 -15.32 12.97
CA GLN A 248 4.32 -15.55 14.18
C GLN A 248 2.86 -15.08 14.03
N ASN A 249 2.31 -15.18 12.83
CA ASN A 249 0.93 -14.88 12.53
C ASN A 249 0.04 -16.09 12.80
N VAL A 250 -1.09 -15.84 13.46
CA VAL A 250 -2.10 -16.86 13.72
C VAL A 250 -3.28 -16.57 12.81
N PHE A 251 -3.30 -17.25 11.66
CA PHE A 251 -4.50 -17.32 10.83
C PHE A 251 -5.34 -18.48 11.34
N LEU A 252 -6.65 -18.27 11.45
CA LEU A 252 -7.56 -19.36 11.83
C LEU A 252 -7.49 -20.41 10.73
N ASP A 253 -7.08 -21.63 11.10
CA ASP A 253 -7.01 -22.74 10.15
C ASP A 253 -8.43 -23.05 9.62
N GLN A 254 -8.66 -22.81 8.34
CA GLN A 254 -9.93 -23.13 7.67
C GLN A 254 -10.18 -24.64 7.55
N SER A 255 -9.25 -25.50 8.00
CA SER A 255 -9.46 -26.95 8.08
C SER A 255 -10.58 -27.37 9.05
N ILE A 256 -11.18 -26.43 9.79
CA ILE A 256 -12.39 -26.62 10.59
C ILE A 256 -13.56 -25.84 9.97
N GLN A 257 -13.94 -26.14 8.72
CA GLN A 257 -15.36 -25.98 8.39
C GLN A 257 -16.11 -27.12 9.07
N PRO A 258 -17.04 -26.85 10.02
CA PRO A 258 -17.91 -27.91 10.50
C PRO A 258 -18.66 -28.44 9.28
N ASP A 259 -18.55 -29.76 9.07
CA ASP A 259 -19.37 -30.51 8.12
C ASP A 259 -20.76 -29.87 8.09
N LYS A 260 -21.11 -29.24 6.95
CA LYS A 260 -22.48 -28.88 6.66
C LYS A 260 -23.25 -30.19 6.59
N LYS A 261 -23.71 -30.68 7.75
CA LYS A 261 -24.70 -31.74 7.83
C LYS A 261 -25.87 -31.28 6.98
N ALA A 262 -26.07 -32.02 5.89
CA ALA A 262 -27.24 -31.94 5.05
C ALA A 262 -28.50 -31.90 5.93
N VAL A 263 -29.32 -30.89 5.70
CA VAL A 263 -30.74 -30.86 6.05
C VAL A 263 -31.50 -30.78 4.75
#